data_AF-A0A1Z4BU60-F1
#
_entry.id   AF-A0A1Z4BU60-F1
#
_cell.length_a   1.000
_cell.length_b   1.000
_cell.length_c   1.000
_cell.angle_alpha   90.00
_cell.angle_beta   90.00
_cell.angle_gamma   90.00
#
_symmetry.space_group_name_H-M   'P 1'
#
loop_
_entity.id
_entity.type
_entity.pdbx_description
1 polymer ?
#
loop_
_entity_poly.entity_id
_entity_poly.type
_entity_poly.pdbx_seq_one_letter_code
_entity_poly.pdbx_strand_id
1 'polypeptide(L)'
;MDSLQIMTDNQTLDLRTATTLKSIETIRLADSHDTLIVDAQSILNLGNTNNTLKVDASDNSNTLKIDGGWTDNGIINGYHTLTKDGATLQINTAITDIVAPAQYTISDPTSAANIGSVFDSSEQDITIDFGGKPYDAWGVSSIDLSGFGLEDKLLISLGDGGIQGWPVFTINHVSRSRYISQSYGFTNHWGHDLVSWQAGATKALLISSQLTRISTFVQHVYPGSSSGYYYTTTTLSVKTVGHNGSVELTGLPAGLPDSQFVFV
;
A
#
# COMPACT_ATOMS: atom_id res chain seq x y z
N MET A 1 5.52 10.74 -31.26
CA MET A 1 4.92 9.64 -30.50
C MET A 1 5.85 8.49 -30.70
N ASP A 2 6.66 8.25 -29.69
CA ASP A 2 7.66 7.21 -29.65
C ASP A 2 6.95 5.91 -29.31
N SER A 3 7.25 4.88 -30.10
CA SER A 3 6.58 3.59 -30.00
C SER A 3 7.56 2.45 -29.80
N LEU A 4 7.24 1.57 -28.86
CA LEU A 4 7.87 0.26 -28.71
C LEU A 4 6.96 -0.79 -29.34
N GLN A 5 7.52 -1.63 -30.20
CA GLN A 5 6.79 -2.72 -30.82
C GLN A 5 7.38 -4.05 -30.35
N ILE A 6 6.50 -4.92 -29.88
CA ILE A 6 6.83 -6.32 -29.63
C ILE A 6 6.66 -7.05 -30.97
N MET A 7 7.70 -7.80 -31.36
CA MET A 7 7.71 -8.60 -32.58
C MET A 7 8.01 -10.04 -32.17
N THR A 8 7.24 -10.99 -32.71
CA THR A 8 7.11 -12.42 -32.36
C THR A 8 5.96 -12.70 -31.40
N ASP A 9 5.24 -13.82 -31.61
CA ASP A 9 4.15 -14.29 -30.75
C ASP A 9 4.62 -14.66 -29.32
N ASN A 10 3.67 -14.70 -28.39
CA ASN A 10 3.81 -15.21 -27.02
C ASN A 10 4.88 -14.49 -26.19
N GLN A 11 5.07 -13.19 -26.39
CA GLN A 11 5.99 -12.41 -25.57
C GLN A 11 5.28 -11.85 -24.34
N THR A 12 6.05 -11.63 -23.28
CA THR A 12 5.57 -10.90 -22.10
C THR A 12 6.45 -9.71 -21.86
N LEU A 13 5.84 -8.53 -21.83
CA LEU A 13 6.49 -7.29 -21.43
C LEU A 13 5.91 -6.82 -20.10
N ASP A 14 6.74 -6.83 -19.06
CA ASP A 14 6.37 -6.29 -17.74
C ASP A 14 7.00 -4.90 -17.54
N LEU A 15 6.16 -3.86 -17.63
CA LEU A 15 6.61 -2.48 -17.43
C LEU A 15 6.92 -2.15 -15.97
N ARG A 16 6.39 -2.91 -15.02
CA ARG A 16 6.61 -2.69 -13.58
C ARG A 16 8.10 -2.88 -13.24
N THR A 17 8.78 -3.77 -13.97
CA THR A 17 10.20 -4.07 -13.78
C THR A 17 11.11 -3.42 -14.84
N ALA A 18 10.56 -2.90 -15.94
CA ALA A 18 11.30 -2.31 -17.05
C ALA A 18 11.79 -0.87 -16.79
N THR A 19 12.58 -0.68 -15.72
CA THR A 19 13.03 0.64 -15.22
C THR A 19 13.82 1.47 -16.24
N THR A 20 14.43 0.85 -17.24
CA THR A 20 15.23 1.50 -18.30
C THR A 20 14.40 2.05 -19.45
N LEU A 21 13.15 1.63 -19.63
CA LEU A 21 12.28 2.16 -20.66
C LEU A 21 11.78 3.54 -20.25
N LYS A 22 11.96 4.53 -21.14
CA LYS A 22 11.59 5.94 -20.95
C LYS A 22 11.03 6.51 -22.24
N SER A 23 10.20 7.54 -22.09
CA SER A 23 9.58 8.33 -23.15
C SER A 23 8.78 7.51 -24.16
N ILE A 24 8.29 6.33 -23.78
CA ILE A 24 7.39 5.55 -24.63
C ILE A 24 5.95 6.05 -24.45
N GLU A 25 5.30 6.40 -25.55
CA GLU A 25 3.88 6.75 -25.55
C GLU A 25 2.99 5.64 -26.09
N THR A 26 3.51 4.79 -26.97
CA THR A 26 2.76 3.66 -27.54
C THR A 26 3.51 2.35 -27.37
N ILE A 27 2.82 1.33 -26.88
CA ILE A 27 3.26 -0.05 -27.00
C ILE A 27 2.37 -0.74 -28.02
N ARG A 28 2.98 -1.41 -29.00
CA ARG A 28 2.28 -2.18 -30.02
C ARG A 28 2.54 -3.67 -29.82
N LEU A 29 1.47 -4.39 -29.46
CA LEU A 29 1.37 -5.84 -29.46
C LEU A 29 1.06 -6.26 -30.90
N ALA A 30 2.10 -6.40 -31.71
CA ALA A 30 1.94 -6.52 -33.17
C ALA A 30 1.57 -7.94 -33.62
N ASP A 31 1.87 -8.93 -32.80
CA ASP A 31 1.67 -10.34 -33.07
C ASP A 31 0.64 -10.92 -32.08
N SER A 32 0.44 -12.24 -32.07
CA SER A 32 -0.65 -12.88 -31.34
C SER A 32 -0.18 -13.43 -29.98
N HIS A 33 -1.09 -13.43 -28.99
CA HIS A 33 -0.87 -13.95 -27.63
C HIS A 33 0.24 -13.26 -26.82
N ASP A 34 0.56 -12.01 -27.14
CA ASP A 34 1.44 -11.20 -26.31
C ASP A 34 0.73 -10.72 -25.04
N THR A 35 1.49 -10.60 -23.96
CA THR A 35 1.02 -10.08 -22.68
C THR A 35 1.75 -8.79 -22.33
N LEU A 36 1.00 -7.71 -22.08
CA LEU A 36 1.52 -6.50 -21.47
C LEU A 36 1.09 -6.46 -20.00
N ILE A 37 2.04 -6.28 -19.09
CA ILE A 37 1.79 -6.06 -17.65
C ILE A 37 2.15 -4.63 -17.32
N VAL A 38 1.20 -3.89 -16.76
CA VAL A 38 1.32 -2.45 -16.51
C VAL A 38 0.56 -2.05 -15.25
N ASP A 39 1.11 -1.11 -14.48
CA ASP A 39 0.40 -0.40 -13.41
C ASP A 39 0.49 1.12 -13.62
N ALA A 40 -0.28 1.89 -12.84
CA ALA A 40 -0.27 3.36 -12.95
C ALA A 40 1.15 3.94 -12.78
N GLN A 41 1.91 3.43 -11.81
CA GLN A 41 3.27 3.93 -11.52
C GLN A 41 4.25 3.65 -12.67
N SER A 42 4.15 2.51 -13.33
CA SER A 42 4.99 2.14 -14.48
C SER A 42 4.75 3.08 -15.66
N ILE A 43 3.51 3.53 -15.89
CA ILE A 43 3.18 4.55 -16.90
C ILE A 43 3.80 5.90 -16.53
N LEU A 44 3.68 6.32 -15.26
CA LEU A 44 4.36 7.54 -14.78
C LEU A 44 5.88 7.43 -14.92
N ASN A 45 6.44 6.25 -14.68
CA ASN A 45 7.87 5.98 -14.76
C ASN A 45 8.40 6.00 -16.21
N LEU A 46 7.56 5.76 -17.23
CA LEU A 46 7.94 6.02 -18.61
C LEU A 46 8.27 7.51 -18.80
N GLY A 47 7.67 8.41 -18.01
CA GLY A 47 8.00 9.85 -18.04
C GLY A 47 7.67 10.51 -19.36
N ASN A 48 6.58 10.08 -20.00
CA ASN A 48 6.12 10.66 -21.25
C ASN A 48 5.33 11.96 -21.01
N THR A 49 5.15 12.74 -22.08
CA THR A 49 4.71 14.15 -21.99
C THR A 49 3.36 14.35 -21.27
N ASN A 50 2.48 13.34 -21.26
CA ASN A 50 1.10 13.44 -20.75
C ASN A 50 0.74 12.33 -19.76
N ASN A 51 1.70 11.57 -19.23
CA ASN A 51 1.46 10.38 -18.40
C ASN A 51 0.46 9.39 -19.03
N THR A 52 0.48 9.30 -20.36
CA THR A 52 -0.50 8.53 -21.13
C THR A 52 0.21 7.42 -21.88
N LEU A 53 -0.14 6.17 -21.62
CA LEU A 53 0.32 5.03 -22.41
C LEU A 53 -0.82 4.57 -23.31
N LYS A 54 -0.53 4.44 -24.61
CA LYS A 54 -1.41 3.84 -25.59
C LYS A 54 -0.97 2.40 -25.87
N VAL A 55 -1.90 1.47 -25.85
CA VAL A 55 -1.68 0.05 -26.16
C VAL A 55 -2.42 -0.27 -27.45
N ASP A 56 -1.66 -0.51 -28.51
CA ASP A 56 -2.16 -0.97 -29.79
C ASP A 56 -2.00 -2.49 -29.91
N ALA A 57 -3.00 -3.15 -30.48
CA ALA A 57 -2.96 -4.58 -30.79
C ALA A 57 -3.36 -4.83 -32.24
N SER A 58 -2.80 -5.88 -32.84
CA SER A 58 -3.17 -6.36 -34.18
C SER A 58 -4.44 -7.22 -34.18
N ASP A 59 -4.72 -7.91 -33.07
CA ASP A 59 -5.87 -8.81 -32.89
C ASP A 59 -6.35 -8.87 -31.42
N ASN A 60 -7.29 -9.77 -31.14
CA ASN A 60 -7.92 -9.97 -29.82
C ASN A 60 -7.33 -11.11 -29.00
N SER A 61 -6.24 -11.72 -29.44
CA SER A 61 -5.56 -12.81 -28.72
C SER A 61 -4.60 -12.31 -27.65
N ASN A 62 -4.30 -11.01 -27.66
CA ASN A 62 -3.38 -10.38 -26.72
C ASN A 62 -4.04 -10.09 -25.37
N THR A 63 -3.26 -10.23 -24.31
CA THR A 63 -3.68 -10.03 -22.92
C THR A 63 -3.06 -8.75 -22.36
N LEU A 64 -3.88 -7.98 -21.64
CA LEU A 64 -3.41 -6.84 -20.86
C LEU A 64 -3.68 -7.10 -19.39
N LYS A 65 -2.61 -7.16 -18.58
CA LYS A 65 -2.70 -7.24 -17.12
C LYS A 65 -2.50 -5.86 -16.52
N ILE A 66 -3.48 -5.40 -15.76
CA ILE A 66 -3.48 -4.11 -15.05
C ILE A 66 -3.65 -4.32 -13.55
N ASP A 67 -3.19 -3.42 -12.70
CA ASP A 67 -3.53 -3.44 -11.27
C ASP A 67 -4.98 -3.00 -11.01
N GLY A 68 -5.50 -3.17 -9.78
CA GLY A 68 -6.88 -2.78 -9.43
C GLY A 68 -7.10 -1.26 -9.37
N GLY A 69 -8.37 -0.81 -9.39
CA GLY A 69 -8.75 0.58 -9.07
C GLY A 69 -8.75 1.58 -10.23
N TRP A 70 -8.66 1.12 -11.47
CA TRP A 70 -8.79 1.99 -12.65
C TRP A 70 -10.23 2.48 -12.85
N THR A 71 -10.37 3.75 -13.20
CA THR A 71 -11.66 4.32 -13.63
C THR A 71 -11.78 4.23 -15.15
N ASP A 72 -12.81 3.53 -15.65
CA ASP A 72 -13.12 3.48 -17.08
C ASP A 72 -13.92 4.73 -17.51
N ASN A 73 -13.34 5.53 -18.40
CA ASN A 73 -13.95 6.73 -18.95
C ASN A 73 -14.65 6.48 -20.30
N GLY A 74 -14.80 5.20 -20.68
CA GLY A 74 -15.45 4.78 -21.92
C GLY A 74 -14.50 4.71 -23.11
N ILE A 75 -15.10 4.52 -24.28
CA ILE A 75 -14.38 4.33 -25.55
C ILE A 75 -14.30 5.66 -26.31
N ILE A 76 -13.08 6.08 -26.64
CA ILE A 76 -12.81 7.28 -27.44
C ILE A 76 -11.86 6.89 -28.59
N ASN A 77 -12.27 7.16 -29.83
CA ASN A 77 -11.48 6.88 -31.04
C ASN A 77 -11.00 5.42 -31.17
N GLY A 78 -11.79 4.45 -30.69
CA GLY A 78 -11.43 3.02 -30.73
C GLY A 78 -10.55 2.54 -29.57
N TYR A 79 -10.44 3.34 -28.50
CA TYR A 79 -9.68 2.99 -27.29
C TYR A 79 -10.53 3.10 -26.04
N HIS A 80 -10.53 2.07 -25.18
CA HIS A 80 -10.94 2.23 -23.78
C HIS A 80 -9.96 3.17 -23.08
N THR A 81 -10.47 4.18 -22.39
CA THR A 81 -9.63 5.16 -21.69
C THR A 81 -9.76 4.97 -20.19
N LEU A 82 -8.76 4.33 -19.58
CA LEU A 82 -8.68 4.11 -18.15
C LEU A 82 -7.81 5.19 -17.48
N THR A 83 -8.19 5.64 -16.29
CA THR A 83 -7.38 6.58 -15.48
C THR A 83 -7.20 6.10 -14.05
N LYS A 84 -5.99 6.26 -13.51
CA LYS A 84 -5.63 5.95 -12.11
C LYS A 84 -4.40 6.76 -11.70
N ASP A 85 -4.40 7.37 -10.52
CA ASP A 85 -3.25 8.07 -9.90
C ASP A 85 -2.51 9.06 -10.84
N GLY A 86 -3.25 9.76 -11.70
CA GLY A 86 -2.69 10.70 -12.67
C GLY A 86 -2.07 10.07 -13.94
N ALA A 87 -2.07 8.74 -14.04
CA ALA A 87 -1.78 8.00 -15.26
C ALA A 87 -3.05 7.78 -16.10
N THR A 88 -2.87 7.75 -17.42
CA THR A 88 -3.91 7.40 -18.39
C THR A 88 -3.47 6.21 -19.23
N LEU A 89 -4.33 5.22 -19.39
CA LEU A 89 -4.10 4.03 -20.22
C LEU A 89 -5.16 3.98 -21.32
N GLN A 90 -4.73 4.05 -22.57
CA GLN A 90 -5.60 3.97 -23.74
C GLN A 90 -5.44 2.61 -24.42
N ILE A 91 -6.47 1.76 -24.34
CA ILE A 91 -6.40 0.36 -24.72
C ILE A 91 -7.20 0.15 -26.00
N ASN A 92 -6.55 -0.31 -27.07
CA ASN A 92 -7.25 -0.62 -28.31
C ASN A 92 -8.39 -1.61 -28.04
N THR A 93 -9.59 -1.33 -28.55
CA THR A 93 -10.78 -2.17 -28.35
C THR A 93 -10.65 -3.61 -28.89
N ALA A 94 -9.61 -3.90 -29.69
CA ALA A 94 -9.26 -5.25 -30.07
C ALA A 94 -8.82 -6.11 -28.86
N ILE A 95 -8.18 -5.52 -27.85
CA ILE A 95 -7.76 -6.21 -26.63
C ILE A 95 -9.00 -6.43 -25.76
N THR A 96 -9.52 -7.65 -25.77
CA THR A 96 -10.71 -8.02 -24.97
C THR A 96 -10.33 -8.73 -23.66
N ASP A 97 -9.13 -9.27 -23.56
CA ASP A 97 -8.64 -9.97 -22.38
C ASP A 97 -7.86 -9.00 -21.47
N ILE A 98 -8.61 -8.20 -20.70
CA ILE A 98 -8.06 -7.27 -19.71
C ILE A 98 -8.27 -7.91 -18.33
N VAL A 99 -7.16 -8.24 -17.66
CA VAL A 99 -7.15 -8.96 -16.40
C VAL A 99 -6.63 -8.04 -15.29
N ALA A 100 -7.43 -7.88 -14.23
CA ALA A 100 -7.01 -7.25 -12.99
C ALA A 100 -6.78 -8.31 -11.90
N PRO A 101 -5.94 -8.03 -10.87
CA PRO A 101 -5.79 -8.90 -9.72
C PRO A 101 -7.12 -9.27 -9.09
N ALA A 102 -7.23 -10.52 -8.63
CA ALA A 102 -8.36 -10.90 -7.80
C ALA A 102 -8.27 -10.15 -6.46
N GLN A 103 -9.36 -9.50 -6.07
CA GLN A 103 -9.40 -8.70 -4.84
C GLN A 103 -10.07 -9.48 -3.71
N TYR A 104 -9.49 -9.40 -2.51
CA TYR A 104 -10.09 -9.94 -1.30
C TYR A 104 -9.84 -9.06 -0.09
N THR A 105 -10.89 -8.77 0.67
CA THR A 105 -10.79 -7.95 1.88
C THR A 105 -10.90 -8.81 3.13
N ILE A 106 -9.90 -8.69 4.01
CA ILE A 106 -9.90 -9.16 5.38
C ILE A 106 -10.38 -8.02 6.26
N SER A 107 -11.56 -8.19 6.86
CA SER A 107 -12.17 -7.18 7.73
C SER A 107 -12.69 -7.72 9.05
N ASP A 108 -12.64 -9.03 9.26
CA ASP A 108 -13.10 -9.70 10.45
C ASP A 108 -12.41 -11.07 10.62
N PRO A 109 -12.61 -11.78 11.76
CA PRO A 109 -12.04 -13.11 11.94
C PRO A 109 -12.47 -14.16 10.91
N THR A 110 -13.63 -14.00 10.29
CA THR A 110 -14.16 -14.97 9.32
C THR A 110 -13.44 -14.85 7.99
N SER A 111 -13.31 -13.63 7.47
CA SER A 111 -12.53 -13.31 6.27
C SER A 111 -11.05 -13.63 6.48
N ALA A 112 -10.49 -13.31 7.65
CA ALA A 112 -9.12 -13.69 8.01
C ALA A 112 -8.90 -15.22 8.00
N ALA A 113 -9.89 -16.01 8.43
CA ALA A 113 -9.80 -17.47 8.43
C ALA A 113 -9.96 -18.09 7.03
N ASN A 114 -10.62 -17.38 6.10
CA ASN A 114 -10.95 -17.88 4.77
C ASN A 114 -9.94 -17.48 3.69
N ILE A 115 -9.02 -16.56 3.99
CA ILE A 115 -8.03 -16.05 3.02
C ILE A 115 -7.25 -17.14 2.28
N GLY A 116 -6.93 -18.26 2.93
CA GLY A 116 -6.21 -19.37 2.30
C GLY A 116 -6.91 -19.98 1.09
N SER A 117 -8.22 -19.78 0.94
CA SER A 117 -9.01 -20.23 -0.21
C SER A 117 -8.93 -19.32 -1.43
N VAL A 118 -8.33 -18.13 -1.27
CA VAL A 118 -8.23 -17.10 -2.31
C VAL A 118 -6.96 -17.25 -3.13
N PHE A 119 -5.89 -17.77 -2.53
CA PHE A 119 -4.59 -17.87 -3.19
C PHE A 119 -4.60 -18.89 -4.33
N ASP A 120 -4.15 -18.45 -5.49
CA ASP A 120 -3.89 -19.29 -6.65
C ASP A 120 -2.63 -18.81 -7.41
N SER A 121 -2.41 -19.27 -8.63
CA SER A 121 -1.22 -18.89 -9.42
C SER A 121 -1.31 -17.52 -10.10
N SER A 122 -2.46 -16.83 -10.02
CA SER A 122 -2.66 -15.47 -10.52
C SER A 122 -2.14 -14.43 -9.52
N GLU A 123 -2.24 -13.14 -9.86
CA GLU A 123 -1.92 -12.03 -8.95
C GLU A 123 -3.16 -11.71 -8.11
N GLN A 124 -2.99 -11.57 -6.80
CA GLN A 124 -4.04 -11.17 -5.86
C GLN A 124 -3.72 -9.86 -5.14
N ASP A 125 -4.74 -9.03 -4.98
CA ASP A 125 -4.73 -7.85 -4.10
C ASP A 125 -5.50 -8.20 -2.82
N ILE A 126 -4.77 -8.37 -1.71
CA ILE A 126 -5.34 -8.66 -0.40
C ILE A 126 -5.41 -7.38 0.42
N THR A 127 -6.62 -6.88 0.67
CA THR A 127 -6.84 -5.70 1.50
C THR A 127 -7.09 -6.09 2.94
N ILE A 128 -6.39 -5.45 3.88
CA ILE A 128 -6.72 -5.49 5.30
C ILE A 128 -7.42 -4.18 5.65
N ASP A 129 -8.71 -4.29 5.98
CA ASP A 129 -9.58 -3.17 6.34
C ASP A 129 -10.38 -3.48 7.60
N PHE A 130 -9.94 -2.89 8.69
CA PHE A 130 -10.46 -3.03 10.02
C PHE A 130 -11.24 -1.78 10.46
N GLY A 131 -11.82 -1.06 9.50
CA GLY A 131 -12.84 -0.03 9.70
C GLY A 131 -12.45 1.06 10.70
N GLY A 132 -11.17 1.41 10.78
CA GLY A 132 -10.63 2.46 11.63
C GLY A 132 -10.46 2.09 13.11
N LYS A 133 -10.47 0.80 13.47
CA LYS A 133 -10.25 0.35 14.86
C LYS A 133 -8.93 -0.39 15.01
N PRO A 134 -8.24 -0.26 16.18
CA PRO A 134 -6.97 -0.92 16.46
C PRO A 134 -6.92 -2.41 16.10
N TYR A 135 -5.76 -2.89 15.67
CA TYR A 135 -5.57 -4.24 15.16
C TYR A 135 -5.92 -5.35 16.17
N ASP A 136 -5.83 -5.10 17.48
CA ASP A 136 -6.26 -6.04 18.53
C ASP A 136 -7.77 -6.03 18.83
N ALA A 137 -8.49 -5.03 18.36
CA ALA A 137 -9.92 -4.87 18.62
C ALA A 137 -10.81 -5.81 17.78
N TRP A 138 -10.22 -6.52 16.81
CA TRP A 138 -10.94 -7.36 15.85
C TRP A 138 -10.99 -8.84 16.22
N GLY A 139 -10.35 -9.25 17.32
CA GLY A 139 -10.30 -10.66 17.71
C GLY A 139 -9.44 -11.53 16.79
N VAL A 140 -8.64 -10.90 15.92
CA VAL A 140 -7.64 -11.54 15.07
C VAL A 140 -6.28 -11.25 15.70
N SER A 141 -5.52 -12.29 16.04
CA SER A 141 -4.15 -12.15 16.56
C SER A 141 -3.10 -12.52 15.51
N SER A 142 -3.49 -13.33 14.53
CA SER A 142 -2.67 -13.76 13.42
C SER A 142 -3.53 -13.97 12.18
N ILE A 143 -2.98 -13.65 11.01
CA ILE A 143 -3.51 -13.96 9.69
C ILE A 143 -2.52 -14.90 9.01
N ASP A 144 -3.01 -16.03 8.52
CA ASP A 144 -2.20 -17.00 7.77
C ASP A 144 -2.31 -16.70 6.27
N LEU A 145 -1.23 -16.16 5.72
CA LEU A 145 -1.08 -15.83 4.30
C LEU A 145 -0.31 -16.94 3.56
N SER A 146 -0.34 -18.18 4.07
CA SER A 146 0.23 -19.33 3.36
C SER A 146 -0.46 -19.50 2.01
N GLY A 147 0.28 -19.26 0.93
CA GLY A 147 -0.24 -19.23 -0.45
C GLY A 147 -0.01 -17.88 -1.13
N PHE A 148 0.26 -16.82 -0.37
CA PHE A 148 0.59 -15.50 -0.89
C PHE A 148 1.82 -15.56 -1.80
N GLY A 149 1.64 -15.17 -3.05
CA GLY A 149 2.65 -15.16 -4.10
C GLY A 149 3.63 -14.00 -3.99
N LEU A 150 4.71 -14.06 -4.79
CA LEU A 150 5.66 -12.94 -4.88
C LEU A 150 5.11 -11.75 -5.66
N GLU A 151 4.07 -11.97 -6.46
CA GLU A 151 3.38 -10.95 -7.27
C GLU A 151 2.19 -10.32 -6.51
N ASP A 152 1.67 -11.00 -5.48
CA ASP A 152 0.54 -10.53 -4.69
C ASP A 152 0.87 -9.27 -3.90
N LYS A 153 -0.15 -8.44 -3.68
CA LYS A 153 -0.06 -7.20 -2.92
C LYS A 153 -0.89 -7.28 -1.65
N LEU A 154 -0.30 -6.81 -0.56
CA LEU A 154 -1.00 -6.58 0.69
C LEU A 154 -1.31 -5.09 0.80
N LEU A 155 -2.59 -4.76 0.59
CA LEU A 155 -3.13 -3.42 0.71
C LEU A 155 -3.58 -3.20 2.15
N ILE A 156 -3.16 -2.13 2.80
CA ILE A 156 -3.46 -1.82 4.20
C ILE A 156 -4.25 -0.53 4.23
N SER A 157 -5.52 -0.63 4.59
CA SER A 157 -6.41 0.52 4.69
C SER A 157 -5.92 1.48 5.77
N LEU A 158 -5.95 2.77 5.45
CA LEU A 158 -5.56 3.81 6.40
C LEU A 158 -6.54 3.93 7.58
N GLY A 159 -5.99 4.14 8.77
CA GLY A 159 -6.74 4.48 9.98
C GLY A 159 -7.09 3.29 10.87
N ASP A 160 -6.81 2.06 10.46
CA ASP A 160 -7.05 0.84 11.23
C ASP A 160 -6.11 0.67 12.44
N GLY A 161 -4.97 1.33 12.43
CA GLY A 161 -4.04 1.49 13.54
C GLY A 161 -4.32 2.73 14.39
N GLY A 162 -5.43 3.43 14.11
CA GLY A 162 -5.80 4.70 14.70
C GLY A 162 -6.37 4.56 16.11
N ILE A 163 -5.81 5.32 17.04
CA ILE A 163 -6.41 5.54 18.35
C ILE A 163 -7.17 6.86 18.29
N GLN A 164 -8.49 6.82 18.49
CA GLN A 164 -9.27 8.05 18.68
C GLN A 164 -8.87 8.69 20.01
N GLY A 165 -8.04 9.74 19.96
CA GLY A 165 -7.50 10.40 21.15
C GLY A 165 -7.30 11.90 20.96
N TRP A 166 -7.49 12.64 22.07
CA TRP A 166 -7.25 14.08 22.19
C TRP A 166 -5.82 14.46 21.74
N PRO A 167 -5.56 15.72 21.31
CA PRO A 167 -4.25 16.12 20.81
C PRO A 167 -3.17 15.94 21.88
N VAL A 168 -2.30 14.95 21.69
CA VAL A 168 -1.12 14.73 22.53
C VAL A 168 0.10 15.17 21.75
N PHE A 169 0.93 15.99 22.38
CA PHE A 169 2.16 16.51 21.79
C PHE A 169 3.25 15.44 21.78
N THR A 170 3.88 15.29 20.61
CA THR A 170 5.11 14.56 20.28
C THR A 170 5.09 13.04 20.38
N ILE A 171 5.23 12.40 19.21
CA ILE A 171 5.37 10.97 19.00
C ILE A 171 6.87 10.65 18.96
N ASN A 172 7.40 9.99 19.99
CA ASN A 172 8.74 9.41 19.95
C ASN A 172 8.63 7.93 19.65
N HIS A 173 9.13 7.52 18.49
CA HIS A 173 9.13 6.14 18.04
C HIS A 173 10.22 5.36 18.79
N VAL A 174 9.84 4.48 19.71
CA VAL A 174 10.77 3.44 20.21
C VAL A 174 10.74 2.31 19.19
N SER A 175 11.48 2.50 18.10
CA SER A 175 11.47 1.63 16.93
C SER A 175 12.30 0.38 17.16
N ARG A 176 11.70 -0.79 16.90
CA ARG A 176 12.50 -1.92 16.40
C ARG A 176 13.02 -1.52 15.02
N SER A 177 14.26 -1.85 14.74
CA SER A 177 15.14 -1.09 13.85
C SER A 177 14.83 -1.10 12.35
N ARG A 178 13.69 -1.65 11.87
CA ARG A 178 13.28 -1.61 10.45
C ARG A 178 11.75 -1.68 10.33
N TYR A 179 11.11 -0.53 10.16
CA TYR A 179 9.76 -0.42 9.59
C TYR A 179 9.92 -0.09 8.12
N ILE A 180 9.14 -0.73 7.28
CA ILE A 180 9.33 -0.68 5.83
C ILE A 180 8.30 0.24 5.17
N SER A 181 7.14 0.47 5.81
CA SER A 181 6.17 1.43 5.31
C SER A 181 5.22 1.89 6.43
N GLN A 182 4.85 3.17 6.36
CA GLN A 182 4.09 3.91 7.37
C GLN A 182 3.14 4.88 6.67
N SER A 183 1.90 4.93 7.14
CA SER A 183 0.95 5.97 6.78
C SER A 183 0.97 7.16 7.75
N TYR A 184 0.61 8.34 7.24
CA TYR A 184 0.41 9.55 8.05
C TYR A 184 -0.95 10.18 7.73
N GLY A 185 -1.86 10.22 8.70
CA GLY A 185 -3.14 10.95 8.60
C GLY A 185 -3.09 12.33 9.26
N PHE A 186 -3.47 13.39 8.55
CA PHE A 186 -3.59 14.77 9.07
C PHE A 186 -5.06 15.19 9.24
N THR A 187 -5.79 14.73 10.27
CA THR A 187 -7.06 15.36 10.70
C THR A 187 -7.44 14.98 12.14
N ASN A 188 -7.04 15.77 13.14
CA ASN A 188 -7.50 15.70 14.56
C ASN A 188 -7.41 14.32 15.29
N HIS A 189 -6.96 13.25 14.61
CA HIS A 189 -6.86 11.88 15.07
C HIS A 189 -5.47 11.39 14.67
N TRP A 190 -4.64 11.10 15.66
CA TRP A 190 -3.26 10.67 15.44
C TRP A 190 -3.25 9.14 15.37
N GLY A 191 -3.41 8.61 14.15
CA GLY A 191 -3.32 7.18 13.86
C GLY A 191 -2.19 6.91 12.88
N HIS A 192 -1.39 5.90 13.18
CA HIS A 192 -0.37 5.37 12.27
C HIS A 192 -0.63 3.89 12.08
N ASP A 193 -0.68 3.50 10.82
CA ASP A 193 -0.62 2.11 10.39
C ASP A 193 0.84 1.80 10.09
N LEU A 194 1.37 0.72 10.69
CA LEU A 194 2.78 0.35 10.56
C LEU A 194 2.93 -1.12 10.20
N VAL A 195 3.79 -1.41 9.22
CA VAL A 195 4.26 -2.76 8.93
C VAL A 195 5.71 -2.90 9.39
N SER A 196 5.94 -3.83 10.31
CA SER A 196 7.28 -4.34 10.61
C SER A 196 7.54 -5.57 9.75
N TRP A 197 8.42 -5.41 8.77
CA TRP A 197 8.82 -6.45 7.82
C TRP A 197 10.34 -6.48 7.72
N GLN A 198 10.87 -7.61 7.25
CA GLN A 198 12.25 -7.74 6.83
C GLN A 198 12.27 -8.61 5.59
N ALA A 199 12.91 -8.14 4.51
CA ALA A 199 13.09 -8.94 3.30
C ALA A 199 13.66 -10.33 3.62
N GLY A 200 12.97 -11.37 3.14
CA GLY A 200 13.31 -12.78 3.41
C GLY A 200 12.76 -13.35 4.71
N ALA A 201 12.04 -12.57 5.54
CA ALA A 201 11.25 -13.13 6.64
C ALA A 201 10.06 -13.92 6.09
N THR A 202 9.47 -14.79 6.92
CA THR A 202 8.20 -15.46 6.61
C THR A 202 7.04 -14.89 7.43
N LYS A 203 7.32 -13.77 8.11
CA LYS A 203 6.43 -13.13 9.07
C LYS A 203 6.59 -11.61 9.02
N ALA A 204 5.47 -10.92 9.06
CA ALA A 204 5.40 -9.48 9.27
C ALA A 204 4.50 -9.18 10.48
N LEU A 205 4.58 -7.96 11.01
CA LEU A 205 3.70 -7.50 12.08
C LEU A 205 2.99 -6.21 11.65
N LEU A 206 1.66 -6.24 11.64
CA LEU A 206 0.84 -5.04 11.60
C LEU A 206 0.74 -4.48 13.01
N ILE A 207 1.04 -3.20 13.16
CA ILE A 207 1.17 -2.54 14.46
C ILE A 207 0.36 -1.26 14.42
N SER A 208 -0.52 -1.09 15.40
CA SER A 208 -1.22 0.17 15.60
C SER A 208 -0.33 1.18 16.33
N SER A 209 -0.59 2.47 16.13
CA SER A 209 0.22 3.55 16.69
C SER A 209 0.51 3.42 18.20
N GLN A 210 1.73 3.82 18.60
CA GLN A 210 2.09 4.04 20.00
C GLN A 210 1.79 5.50 20.38
N LEU A 211 0.98 5.71 21.42
CA LEU A 211 0.82 7.04 22.00
C LEU A 211 1.90 7.28 23.05
N THR A 212 2.89 8.12 22.76
CA THR A 212 3.76 8.66 23.81
C THR A 212 3.15 9.94 24.35
N ARG A 213 2.68 9.91 25.60
CA ARG A 213 2.15 11.10 26.29
C ARG A 213 3.29 11.81 26.99
N ILE A 214 3.66 12.98 26.49
CA ILE A 214 4.50 13.93 27.23
C ILE A 214 3.57 14.85 28.04
N SER A 215 3.61 14.74 29.36
CA SER A 215 2.94 15.66 30.27
C SER A 215 3.98 16.53 30.94
N THR A 216 3.93 17.83 30.65
CA THR A 216 4.77 18.82 31.31
C THR A 216 3.99 19.42 32.46
N PHE A 217 4.45 19.17 33.69
CA PHE A 217 3.89 19.81 34.88
C PHE A 217 4.78 21.00 35.25
N VAL A 218 4.20 22.20 35.21
CA VAL A 218 4.84 23.39 35.78
C VAL A 218 4.31 23.55 37.19
N GLN A 219 5.14 23.23 38.18
CA GLN A 219 4.81 23.50 39.58
C GLN A 219 5.40 24.85 39.96
N HIS A 220 4.52 25.84 40.20
CA HIS A 220 4.93 27.09 40.86
C HIS A 220 4.99 26.86 42.36
N VAL A 221 6.18 26.93 42.94
CA VAL A 221 6.38 26.94 44.38
C VAL A 221 6.40 28.40 44.84
N TYR A 222 5.37 28.82 45.57
CA TYR A 222 5.35 30.14 46.17
C TYR A 222 6.22 30.13 47.43
N PRO A 223 7.20 31.04 47.58
CA PRO A 223 7.96 31.13 48.80
C PRO A 223 7.04 31.64 49.92
N GLY A 224 7.02 30.91 51.04
CA GLY A 224 6.57 31.46 52.31
C GLY A 224 7.44 32.67 52.66
N SER A 225 6.78 33.79 52.95
CA SER A 225 7.35 35.10 53.32
C SER A 225 8.76 35.06 53.94
N SER A 226 9.76 35.64 53.24
CA SER A 226 10.52 36.82 53.72
C SER A 226 11.86 37.07 52.98
N SER A 227 12.41 36.11 52.24
CA SER A 227 13.51 36.37 51.28
C SER A 227 13.78 35.09 50.50
N GLY A 228 13.50 35.01 49.21
CA GLY A 228 13.69 33.74 48.50
C GLY A 228 13.55 33.84 46.99
N TYR A 229 14.58 33.41 46.29
CA TYR A 229 14.63 33.24 44.85
C TYR A 229 13.46 32.37 44.34
N TYR A 230 12.88 32.78 43.22
CA TYR A 230 11.86 32.01 42.52
C TYR A 230 12.52 30.84 41.79
N TYR A 231 12.11 29.61 42.10
CA TYR A 231 12.48 28.44 41.30
C TYR A 231 11.22 27.87 40.65
N THR A 232 11.22 27.82 39.32
CA THR A 232 10.21 27.07 38.56
C THR A 232 10.77 25.68 38.32
N THR A 233 10.19 24.66 38.94
CA THR A 233 10.48 23.26 38.62
C THR A 233 9.51 22.79 37.54
N THR A 234 10.03 22.65 36.33
CA THR A 234 9.32 21.98 35.24
C THR A 234 9.65 20.50 35.30
N THR A 235 8.65 19.66 35.62
CA THR A 235 8.82 18.20 35.57
C THR A 235 8.30 17.71 34.23
N LEU A 236 9.20 17.17 33.41
CA LEU A 236 8.85 16.46 32.19
C LEU A 236 8.50 15.01 32.56
N SER A 237 7.23 14.64 32.42
CA SER A 237 6.82 13.24 32.52
C SER A 237 6.56 12.71 31.12
N VAL A 238 7.47 11.86 30.62
CA VAL A 238 7.25 11.09 29.39
C VAL A 238 6.63 9.76 29.82
N LYS A 239 5.36 9.56 29.50
CA LYS A 239 4.68 8.28 29.69
C LYS A 239 4.33 7.71 28.33
N THR A 240 5.02 6.66 27.92
CA THR A 240 4.55 5.83 26.80
C THR A 240 3.26 5.15 27.25
N VAL A 241 2.15 5.45 26.58
CA VAL A 241 0.84 4.85 26.82
C VAL A 241 0.62 3.81 25.72
N GLY A 242 1.17 2.62 25.95
CA GLY A 242 0.78 1.37 25.28
C GLY A 242 1.14 1.24 23.79
N HIS A 243 1.45 0.01 23.39
CA HIS A 243 1.21 -0.47 22.04
C HIS A 243 -0.24 -0.98 22.06
N ASN A 244 -1.15 -0.37 21.31
CA ASN A 244 -2.54 -0.82 21.31
C ASN A 244 -2.78 -1.68 20.08
N GLY A 245 -2.30 -2.91 20.15
CA GLY A 245 -2.67 -3.96 19.20
C GLY A 245 -1.67 -4.23 18.10
N SER A 246 -1.55 -5.53 17.80
CA SER A 246 -0.78 -6.02 16.67
C SER A 246 -1.41 -7.29 16.12
N VAL A 247 -1.35 -7.45 14.81
CA VAL A 247 -1.73 -8.68 14.11
C VAL A 247 -0.49 -9.25 13.44
N GLU A 248 -0.18 -10.52 13.75
CA GLU A 248 0.90 -11.23 13.09
C GLU A 248 0.46 -11.66 11.68
N LEU A 249 1.24 -11.32 10.66
CA LEU A 249 1.07 -11.84 9.31
C LEU A 249 2.05 -12.99 9.14
N THR A 250 1.55 -14.19 8.90
CA THR A 250 2.35 -15.43 8.81
C THR A 250 2.22 -16.06 7.42
N GLY A 251 3.10 -16.99 7.07
CA GLY A 251 3.00 -17.72 5.80
C GLY A 251 3.50 -16.94 4.56
N LEU A 252 4.04 -15.74 4.76
CA LEU A 252 4.59 -14.93 3.66
C LEU A 252 5.78 -15.61 2.99
N PRO A 253 5.91 -15.52 1.65
CA PRO A 253 7.00 -16.15 0.92
C PRO A 253 8.33 -15.49 1.21
N ALA A 254 9.41 -16.28 1.21
CA ALA A 254 10.76 -15.75 1.29
C ALA A 254 11.06 -14.92 0.02
N GLY A 255 11.64 -13.73 0.22
CA GLY A 255 12.02 -12.85 -0.88
C GLY A 255 10.96 -11.83 -1.29
N LEU A 256 9.84 -11.73 -0.56
CA LEU A 256 8.83 -10.71 -0.80
C LEU A 256 9.43 -9.29 -0.65
N PRO A 257 9.36 -8.43 -1.69
CA PRO A 257 9.92 -7.10 -1.63
C PRO A 257 9.00 -6.15 -0.85
N ASP A 258 9.60 -5.08 -0.33
CA ASP A 258 8.94 -4.02 0.43
C ASP A 258 7.76 -3.38 -0.31
N SER A 259 7.83 -3.34 -1.65
CA SER A 259 6.81 -2.81 -2.54
C SER A 259 5.48 -3.57 -2.51
N GLN A 260 5.45 -4.79 -1.96
CA GLN A 260 4.20 -5.56 -1.83
C GLN A 260 3.36 -5.16 -0.61
N PHE A 261 3.87 -4.26 0.24
CA PHE A 261 3.09 -3.65 1.33
C PHE A 261 2.69 -2.23 0.94
N VAL A 262 1.44 -2.07 0.53
CA VAL A 262 0.91 -0.81 0.03
C VAL A 262 -0.12 -0.26 1.01
N PHE A 263 -0.02 1.01 1.37
CA PHE A 263 -1.01 1.69 2.20
C PHE A 263 -1.98 2.44 1.29
N VAL A 264 -3.29 2.23 1.49
CA VAL A 264 -4.37 2.72 0.60
C VAL A 264 -5.44 3.50 1.36
#